data_AF-A0A897MTX1-F1
#
_entry.id   AF-A0A897MTX1-F1
#
_cell.length_a   1.000
_cell.length_b   1.000
_cell.length_c   1.000
_cell.angle_alpha   90.00
_cell.angle_beta   90.00
_cell.angle_gamma   90.00
#
_symmetry.space_group_name_H-M   'P 1'
#
loop_
_entity.id
_entity.type
_entity.pdbx_description
1 polymer ?
#
loop_
_entity_poly.entity_id
_entity_poly.type
_entity_poly.pdbx_seq_one_letter_code
_entity_poly.pdbx_strand_id
1 'polypeptide(L)'
;MTRILATVFVALLVVTAPVTAAVGPTPTGGTASSLDSAEQETPDEISWVTTGADSTAETTTKGPDLGSALAMGDEQFENRIELGALEREFQNADSTEEKESLLDAYREEVGERTIALHEREAAITEEYRAGEIDSDTLLRDLAELSEEARTLSNTADTIEELSATDPRISVSVRNVRGELDRFDSPIRQEALDATYGDADRTEPILLSAAEERLVLSTLEDGTYVREGVQFDRFAPDEPGTFDGLTELDDRGPELYPWIYANLFEFGISGYDWLIGLSLDHPRGQSMSYIDATTQDVVMEYHTLDVESLPTTSTVSRTNENVTISSNRVTDGGPVWVEVTDPDSGDPMDASISVEGQHSVETDEDGTAWVLAPEGDVDVTATTDEGEVSITVRDPSS
;
A
#
# COMPACT_ATOMS: atom_id res chain seq x y z
N MET A 1 28.24 62.47 -30.61
CA MET A 1 28.95 61.46 -31.44
C MET A 1 27.93 60.40 -31.79
N THR A 2 27.73 60.21 -33.09
CA THR A 2 26.57 59.54 -33.71
C THR A 2 27.07 58.36 -34.51
N ARG A 3 26.55 57.15 -34.27
CA ARG A 3 26.42 55.98 -35.19
C ARG A 3 25.37 55.06 -34.54
N ILE A 4 24.10 54.92 -34.96
CA ILE A 4 23.45 54.53 -36.23
C ILE A 4 23.76 53.09 -36.68
N LEU A 5 22.69 52.27 -36.56
CA LEU A 5 22.18 51.13 -37.36
C LEU A 5 23.14 50.08 -37.95
N ALA A 6 22.74 48.81 -37.85
CA ALA A 6 22.12 48.12 -38.99
C ALA A 6 21.54 46.74 -38.62
N THR A 7 20.20 46.66 -38.69
CA THR A 7 19.41 45.44 -38.89
C THR A 7 19.73 44.85 -40.26
N VAL A 8 19.97 43.53 -40.35
CA VAL A 8 20.03 42.81 -41.63
C VAL A 8 19.03 41.65 -41.58
N PHE A 9 18.02 41.79 -42.42
CA PHE A 9 17.03 40.81 -42.83
C PHE A 9 17.69 39.88 -43.86
N VAL A 10 17.67 38.56 -43.65
CA VAL A 10 18.01 37.59 -44.71
C VAL A 10 16.86 36.62 -44.85
N ALA A 11 16.09 36.82 -45.93
CA ALA A 11 15.20 35.82 -46.49
C ALA A 11 16.05 34.84 -47.32
N LEU A 12 15.94 33.54 -47.04
CA LEU A 12 16.46 32.49 -47.92
C LEU A 12 15.33 31.53 -48.29
N LEU A 13 15.00 31.54 -49.58
CA LEU A 13 14.01 30.72 -50.27
C LEU A 13 14.79 29.77 -51.17
N VAL A 14 14.79 28.45 -50.89
CA VAL A 14 15.30 27.42 -51.83
C VAL A 14 14.57 26.07 -51.64
N VAL A 15 13.69 25.79 -52.60
CA VAL A 15 13.49 24.54 -53.37
C VAL A 15 13.14 23.23 -52.61
N THR A 16 11.89 22.82 -52.80
CA THR A 16 11.41 21.43 -52.67
C THR A 16 11.86 20.57 -53.85
N ALA A 17 12.35 19.37 -53.57
CA ALA A 17 12.55 18.30 -54.55
C ALA A 17 11.89 17.02 -54.04
N PRO A 18 11.23 16.22 -54.91
CA PRO A 18 10.58 14.97 -54.51
C PRO A 18 11.63 13.86 -54.37
N VAL A 19 11.71 13.24 -53.18
CA VAL A 19 12.48 12.01 -52.99
C VAL A 19 11.64 10.85 -53.53
N THR A 20 12.14 10.21 -54.58
CA THR A 20 11.67 8.92 -55.11
C THR A 20 12.80 7.91 -54.94
N ALA A 21 12.55 6.83 -54.20
CA ALA A 21 13.25 5.54 -54.14
C ALA A 21 12.91 4.88 -52.79
N ALA A 22 12.67 3.58 -52.62
CA ALA A 22 12.72 2.44 -53.50
C ALA A 22 11.79 1.34 -52.96
N VAL A 23 11.19 0.56 -53.86
CA VAL A 23 10.42 -0.64 -53.51
C VAL A 23 11.43 -1.76 -53.26
N GLY A 24 11.60 -2.16 -51.99
CA GLY A 24 12.33 -3.35 -51.55
C GLY A 24 11.38 -4.52 -51.28
N PRO A 25 11.86 -5.77 -51.22
CA PRO A 25 11.04 -6.97 -51.36
C PRO A 25 10.12 -7.21 -50.17
N THR A 26 8.93 -7.70 -50.48
CA THR A 26 7.90 -8.20 -49.58
C THR A 26 8.45 -9.28 -48.64
N PRO A 27 8.35 -9.14 -47.30
CA PRO A 27 8.46 -10.28 -46.42
C PRO A 27 7.19 -11.14 -46.59
N THR A 28 7.42 -12.41 -46.87
CA THR A 28 6.41 -13.47 -46.94
C THR A 28 5.66 -13.55 -45.61
N GLY A 29 4.34 -13.66 -45.68
CA GLY A 29 3.43 -13.39 -44.57
C GLY A 29 3.59 -14.32 -43.37
N GLY A 30 3.72 -13.71 -42.20
CA GLY A 30 3.14 -14.22 -40.96
C GLY A 30 1.76 -13.58 -40.81
N THR A 31 0.74 -14.42 -40.68
CA THR A 31 -0.63 -13.97 -40.47
C THR A 31 -0.73 -13.34 -39.09
N ALA A 32 -0.73 -12.01 -39.00
CA ALA A 32 -1.25 -11.34 -37.83
C ALA A 32 -2.76 -11.60 -37.82
N SER A 33 -3.19 -12.61 -37.07
CA SER A 33 -4.60 -12.81 -36.79
C SER A 33 -5.05 -11.61 -35.96
N SER A 34 -5.99 -10.83 -36.50
CA SER A 34 -6.67 -9.80 -35.75
C SER A 34 -7.39 -10.48 -34.59
N LEU A 35 -6.93 -10.25 -33.37
CA LEU A 35 -7.66 -10.65 -32.18
C LEU A 35 -8.95 -9.82 -32.12
N ASP A 36 -10.03 -10.56 -31.94
CA ASP A 36 -11.37 -10.10 -31.64
C ASP A 36 -11.27 -9.09 -30.48
N SER A 37 -11.74 -7.86 -30.71
CA SER A 37 -11.95 -6.93 -29.60
C SER A 37 -13.13 -7.48 -28.81
N ALA A 38 -12.85 -8.32 -27.82
CA ALA A 38 -13.84 -8.65 -26.80
C ALA A 38 -14.38 -7.34 -26.25
N GLU A 39 -15.71 -7.22 -26.27
CA GLU A 39 -16.45 -6.13 -25.63
C GLU A 39 -15.97 -6.11 -24.17
N GLN A 40 -15.25 -5.06 -23.79
CA GLN A 40 -14.67 -4.89 -22.45
C GLN A 40 -15.85 -4.79 -21.48
N GLU A 41 -16.23 -5.90 -20.85
CA GLU A 41 -17.02 -5.82 -19.63
C GLU A 41 -16.13 -5.09 -18.62
N THR A 42 -16.50 -3.86 -18.27
CA THR A 42 -15.88 -3.15 -17.15
C THR A 42 -16.09 -4.03 -15.92
N PRO A 43 -15.02 -4.55 -15.29
CA PRO A 43 -15.15 -5.30 -14.06
C PRO A 43 -15.93 -4.50 -13.01
N ASP A 44 -16.49 -5.17 -12.01
CA ASP A 44 -17.00 -4.46 -10.83
C ASP A 44 -15.88 -3.57 -10.29
N GLU A 45 -16.08 -2.25 -10.32
CA GLU A 45 -15.07 -1.26 -9.95
C GLU A 45 -14.72 -1.42 -8.46
N ILE A 46 -13.45 -1.71 -8.18
CA ILE A 46 -12.94 -1.77 -6.81
C ILE A 46 -12.61 -0.36 -6.37
N SER A 47 -12.94 -0.01 -5.13
CA SER A 47 -12.57 1.26 -4.52
C SER A 47 -11.63 0.99 -3.35
N TRP A 48 -10.42 1.52 -3.46
CA TRP A 48 -9.37 1.59 -2.44
C TRP A 48 -8.42 2.75 -2.77
N VAL A 49 -7.49 3.06 -1.89
CA VAL A 49 -6.43 4.06 -2.05
C VAL A 49 -5.46 3.60 -3.14
N THR A 50 -5.20 4.51 -4.09
CA THR A 50 -4.37 4.32 -5.27
C THR A 50 -3.23 5.33 -5.30
N THR A 51 -2.17 5.05 -6.06
CA THR A 51 -1.00 5.94 -6.19
C THR A 51 -0.90 6.60 -7.56
N GLY A 52 -1.72 6.18 -8.52
CA GLY A 52 -1.62 6.58 -9.93
C GLY A 52 -0.51 5.82 -10.68
N ALA A 53 -0.63 5.81 -12.00
CA ALA A 53 0.31 5.14 -12.90
C ALA A 53 1.73 5.77 -12.95
N ASP A 54 1.89 7.03 -12.52
CA ASP A 54 3.18 7.74 -12.50
C ASP A 54 3.93 7.56 -11.15
N SER A 55 3.54 6.56 -10.35
CA SER A 55 4.12 6.29 -9.03
C SER A 55 5.51 5.63 -9.09
N THR A 56 6.29 5.80 -8.02
CA THR A 56 7.55 5.06 -7.85
C THR A 56 7.24 3.73 -7.18
N ALA A 57 7.53 2.62 -7.87
CA ALA A 57 7.17 1.29 -7.38
C ALA A 57 8.34 0.29 -7.42
N GLU A 58 8.55 -0.42 -6.31
CA GLU A 58 9.60 -1.44 -6.19
C GLU A 58 9.14 -2.61 -5.32
N THR A 59 9.43 -3.84 -5.75
CA THR A 59 9.20 -5.05 -4.96
C THR A 59 10.46 -5.45 -4.21
N THR A 60 10.34 -5.68 -2.91
CA THR A 60 11.44 -6.12 -2.04
C THR A 60 10.99 -7.18 -1.05
N THR A 61 11.94 -7.72 -0.29
CA THR A 61 11.70 -8.69 0.78
C THR A 61 12.52 -8.30 2.00
N LYS A 62 11.95 -8.41 3.21
CA LYS A 62 12.68 -8.15 4.46
C LYS A 62 13.15 -9.45 5.09
N GLY A 63 14.37 -9.48 5.62
CA GLY A 63 14.85 -10.58 6.46
C GLY A 63 15.32 -10.10 7.83
N PRO A 64 15.91 -10.99 8.65
CA PRO A 64 16.39 -10.64 9.98
C PRO A 64 17.40 -9.49 9.97
N ASP A 65 17.15 -8.49 10.82
CA ASP A 65 18.04 -7.35 11.05
C ASP A 65 18.29 -7.18 12.55
N LEU A 66 19.40 -7.76 13.01
CA LEU A 66 19.83 -7.67 14.40
C LEU A 66 20.10 -6.22 14.84
N GLY A 67 20.49 -5.33 13.93
CA GLY A 67 20.75 -3.93 14.23
C GLY A 67 19.47 -3.22 14.63
N SER A 68 18.45 -3.29 13.76
CA SER A 68 17.12 -2.73 14.04
C SER A 68 16.45 -3.40 15.24
N ALA A 69 16.50 -4.74 15.34
CA ALA A 69 15.91 -5.46 16.47
C ALA A 69 16.54 -5.06 17.82
N LEU A 70 17.85 -4.76 17.87
CA LEU A 70 18.49 -4.26 19.09
C LEU A 70 18.12 -2.81 19.40
N ALA A 71 17.98 -1.95 18.39
CA ALA A 71 17.56 -0.56 18.57
C ALA A 71 16.12 -0.50 19.13
N MET A 72 15.18 -1.20 18.48
CA MET A 72 13.81 -1.40 18.95
C MET A 72 13.75 -1.97 20.37
N GLY A 73 14.58 -2.97 20.66
CA GLY A 73 14.67 -3.57 21.99
C GLY A 73 15.21 -2.63 23.07
N ASP A 74 16.08 -1.68 22.72
CA ASP A 74 16.57 -0.63 23.61
C ASP A 74 15.44 0.36 23.94
N GLU A 75 14.69 0.80 22.93
CA GLU A 75 13.51 1.67 23.10
C GLU A 75 12.43 1.01 23.97
N GLN A 76 12.10 -0.27 23.73
CA GLN A 76 11.19 -1.03 24.59
C GLN A 76 11.68 -1.11 26.05
N PHE A 77 12.99 -1.24 26.25
CA PHE A 77 13.57 -1.29 27.58
C PHE A 77 13.48 0.06 28.29
N GLU A 78 13.81 1.15 27.59
CA GLU A 78 13.66 2.52 28.10
C GLU A 78 12.20 2.80 28.48
N ASN A 79 11.25 2.50 27.60
CA ASN A 79 9.82 2.67 27.88
C ASN A 79 9.38 1.87 29.12
N ARG A 80 9.87 0.63 29.30
CA ARG A 80 9.54 -0.17 30.50
C ARG A 80 10.05 0.49 31.79
N ILE A 81 11.20 1.16 31.75
CA ILE A 81 11.73 1.91 32.90
C ILE A 81 10.84 3.14 33.18
N GLU A 82 10.40 3.83 32.14
CA GLU A 82 9.50 4.99 32.24
C GLU A 82 8.13 4.60 32.81
N LEU A 83 7.51 3.53 32.32
CA LEU A 83 6.26 2.99 32.87
C LEU A 83 6.41 2.60 34.34
N GLY A 84 7.53 1.96 34.70
CA GLY A 84 7.82 1.66 36.11
C GLY A 84 8.06 2.90 36.97
N ALA A 85 8.42 4.05 36.39
CA ALA A 85 8.47 5.33 37.08
C ALA A 85 7.07 5.94 37.24
N LEU A 86 6.28 5.97 36.17
CA LEU A 86 4.88 6.40 36.18
C LEU A 86 4.07 5.70 37.26
N GLU A 87 4.09 4.36 37.30
CA GLU A 87 3.36 3.58 38.31
C GLU A 87 3.76 3.95 39.74
N ARG A 88 5.06 4.16 39.99
CA ARG A 88 5.57 4.54 41.32
C ARG A 88 5.15 5.95 41.68
N GLU A 89 5.23 6.89 40.75
CA GLU A 89 4.80 8.27 40.97
C GLU A 89 3.29 8.33 41.25
N PHE A 90 2.50 7.61 40.46
CA PHE A 90 1.06 7.48 40.67
C PHE A 90 0.70 6.88 42.03
N GLN A 91 1.43 5.88 42.51
CA GLN A 91 1.22 5.30 43.84
C GLN A 91 1.60 6.24 44.98
N ASN A 92 2.63 7.08 44.78
CA ASN A 92 3.14 8.00 45.80
C ASN A 92 2.43 9.36 45.82
N ALA A 93 1.68 9.72 44.79
CA ALA A 93 0.91 10.95 44.72
C ALA A 93 -0.08 11.08 45.89
N ASP A 94 -0.12 12.26 46.50
CA ASP A 94 -0.79 12.54 47.76
C ASP A 94 -2.31 12.75 47.60
N SER A 95 -2.78 13.09 46.40
CA SER A 95 -4.19 13.35 46.10
C SER A 95 -4.66 12.76 44.77
N THR A 96 -5.98 12.69 44.61
CA THR A 96 -6.61 12.24 43.35
C THR A 96 -6.29 13.21 42.21
N GLU A 97 -6.27 14.52 42.48
CA GLU A 97 -5.95 15.55 41.49
C GLU A 97 -4.50 15.46 41.01
N GLU A 98 -3.56 15.12 41.89
CA GLU A 98 -2.16 14.91 41.51
C GLU A 98 -1.99 13.68 40.62
N LYS A 99 -2.72 12.60 40.92
CA LYS A 99 -2.76 11.39 40.09
C LYS A 99 -3.34 11.65 38.71
N GLU A 100 -4.46 12.36 38.64
CA GLU A 100 -5.11 12.73 37.39
C GLU A 100 -4.20 13.63 36.54
N SER A 101 -3.60 14.66 37.15
CA SER A 101 -2.64 15.54 36.46
C SER A 101 -1.40 14.81 35.95
N LEU A 102 -0.93 13.77 36.67
CA LEU A 102 0.19 12.94 36.23
C LEU A 102 -0.20 12.12 34.99
N LEU A 103 -1.35 11.44 35.03
CA LEU A 103 -1.84 10.65 33.90
C LEU A 103 -2.15 11.52 32.67
N ASP A 104 -2.70 12.72 32.88
CA ASP A 104 -2.95 13.69 31.80
C ASP A 104 -1.67 14.11 31.10
N ALA A 105 -0.58 14.36 31.84
CA ALA A 105 0.71 14.74 31.27
C ALA A 105 1.30 13.61 30.40
N TYR A 106 1.25 12.36 30.87
CA TYR A 106 1.69 11.22 30.07
C TYR A 106 0.78 11.00 28.85
N ARG A 107 -0.54 11.20 28.96
CA ARG A 107 -1.44 11.14 27.80
C ARG A 107 -1.08 12.19 26.75
N GLU A 108 -0.80 13.43 27.16
CA GLU A 108 -0.39 14.51 26.25
C GLU A 108 0.91 14.15 25.51
N GLU A 109 1.90 13.59 26.22
CA GLU A 109 3.15 13.11 25.60
C GLU A 109 2.92 11.98 24.58
N VAL A 110 2.07 10.99 24.90
CA VAL A 110 1.71 9.95 23.93
C VAL A 110 1.06 10.57 22.70
N GLY A 111 0.14 11.53 22.87
CA GLY A 111 -0.51 12.23 21.75
C GLY A 111 0.48 13.00 20.87
N GLU A 112 1.43 13.74 21.47
CA GLU A 112 2.48 14.44 20.72
C GLU A 112 3.37 13.47 19.93
N ARG A 113 3.74 12.33 20.54
CA ARG A 113 4.55 11.31 19.88
C ARG A 113 3.78 10.60 18.76
N THR A 114 2.49 10.35 18.93
CA THR A 114 1.64 9.82 17.86
C THR A 114 1.62 10.75 16.64
N ILE A 115 1.45 12.07 16.84
CA ILE A 115 1.52 13.05 15.74
C ILE A 115 2.90 12.99 15.04
N ALA A 116 3.98 12.88 15.82
CA ALA A 116 5.33 12.76 15.27
C ALA A 116 5.53 11.48 14.43
N LEU A 117 4.82 10.38 14.72
CA LEU A 117 4.84 9.17 13.88
C LEU A 117 4.23 9.44 12.50
N HIS A 118 3.12 10.18 12.43
CA HIS A 118 2.50 10.58 11.16
C HIS A 118 3.45 11.43 10.31
N GLU A 119 4.07 12.44 10.93
CA GLU A 119 5.02 13.33 10.23
C GLU A 119 6.24 12.56 9.72
N ARG A 120 6.76 11.63 10.52
CA ARG A 120 7.91 10.80 10.14
C ARG A 120 7.57 9.84 9.01
N GLU A 121 6.39 9.21 9.04
CA GLU A 121 5.90 8.33 7.97
C GLU A 121 5.77 9.04 6.61
N ALA A 122 5.20 10.25 6.62
CA ALA A 122 5.12 11.08 5.43
C ALA A 122 6.53 11.47 4.92
N ALA A 123 7.45 11.81 5.83
CA ALA A 123 8.82 12.19 5.49
C ALA A 123 9.61 11.04 4.85
N ILE A 124 9.60 9.84 5.44
CA ILE A 124 10.32 8.68 4.87
C ILE A 124 9.73 8.24 3.52
N THR A 125 8.41 8.40 3.34
CA THR A 125 7.77 8.12 2.04
C THR A 125 8.23 9.11 0.98
N GLU A 126 8.34 10.39 1.32
CA GLU A 126 8.86 11.42 0.41
C GLU A 126 10.33 11.16 0.06
N GLU A 127 11.16 10.76 1.02
CA GLU A 127 12.56 10.37 0.78
C GLU A 127 12.66 9.18 -0.18
N TYR A 128 11.81 8.15 -0.02
CA TYR A 128 11.75 7.01 -0.95
C TYR A 128 11.31 7.44 -2.35
N ARG A 129 10.23 8.24 -2.44
CA ARG A 129 9.71 8.77 -3.71
C ARG A 129 10.75 9.65 -4.43
N ALA A 130 11.57 10.38 -3.69
CA ALA A 130 12.68 11.18 -4.22
C ALA A 130 13.91 10.35 -4.61
N GLY A 131 13.93 9.04 -4.28
CA GLY A 131 15.06 8.13 -4.50
C GLY A 131 16.24 8.38 -3.57
N GLU A 132 16.00 9.01 -2.41
CA GLU A 132 17.01 9.25 -1.38
C GLU A 132 17.26 8.00 -0.52
N ILE A 133 16.21 7.19 -0.32
CA ILE A 133 16.26 5.87 0.30
C ILE A 133 15.68 4.81 -0.65
N ASP A 134 16.07 3.56 -0.46
CA ASP A 134 15.53 2.41 -1.22
C ASP A 134 14.35 1.74 -0.49
N SER A 135 13.75 0.77 -1.16
CA SER A 135 12.59 0.03 -0.66
C SER A 135 12.86 -0.74 0.65
N ASP A 136 14.05 -1.31 0.80
CA ASP A 136 14.45 -2.03 2.04
C ASP A 136 14.61 -1.08 3.22
N THR A 137 15.16 0.13 2.97
CA THR A 137 15.25 1.19 3.98
C THR A 137 13.87 1.69 4.36
N LEU A 138 12.98 1.97 3.40
CA LEU A 138 11.60 2.37 3.70
C LEU A 138 10.88 1.31 4.54
N LEU A 139 10.98 0.03 4.18
CA LEU A 139 10.34 -1.06 4.91
C LEU A 139 10.91 -1.23 6.33
N ARG A 140 12.22 -0.98 6.52
CA ARG A 140 12.85 -0.92 7.86
C ARG A 140 12.24 0.21 8.69
N ASP A 141 12.11 1.39 8.11
CA ASP A 141 11.64 2.59 8.81
C ASP A 141 10.15 2.47 9.16
N LEU A 142 9.34 1.85 8.31
CA LEU A 142 7.94 1.52 8.60
C LEU A 142 7.80 0.50 9.74
N ALA A 143 8.68 -0.51 9.79
CA ALA A 143 8.73 -1.45 10.92
C ALA A 143 9.10 -0.72 12.22
N GLU A 144 10.10 0.17 12.20
CA GLU A 144 10.49 1.00 13.35
C GLU A 144 9.33 1.89 13.84
N LEU A 145 8.59 2.52 12.93
CA LEU A 145 7.38 3.28 13.27
C LEU A 145 6.30 2.41 13.93
N SER A 146 6.09 1.19 13.43
CA SER A 146 5.11 0.26 13.97
C SER A 146 5.49 -0.21 15.39
N GLU A 147 6.78 -0.46 15.64
CA GLU A 147 7.28 -0.78 16.99
C GLU A 147 7.16 0.40 17.96
N GLU A 148 7.47 1.62 17.52
CA GLU A 148 7.28 2.81 18.35
C GLU A 148 5.79 3.00 18.66
N ALA A 149 4.90 2.78 17.69
CA ALA A 149 3.45 2.85 17.91
C ALA A 149 2.96 1.82 18.94
N ARG A 150 3.43 0.56 18.85
CA ARG A 150 3.13 -0.49 19.85
C ARG A 150 3.62 -0.10 21.25
N THR A 151 4.80 0.51 21.33
CA THR A 151 5.37 1.01 22.60
C THR A 151 4.50 2.11 23.21
N LEU A 152 4.01 3.04 22.38
CA LEU A 152 3.05 4.07 22.79
C LEU A 152 1.69 3.48 23.19
N SER A 153 1.20 2.45 22.50
CA SER A 153 -0.04 1.76 22.86
C SER A 153 0.06 1.10 24.23
N ASN A 154 1.19 0.45 24.55
CA ASN A 154 1.43 -0.10 25.89
C ASN A 154 1.42 0.98 27.00
N THR A 155 1.88 2.18 26.67
CA THR A 155 1.82 3.34 27.57
C THR A 155 0.40 3.82 27.77
N ALA A 156 -0.38 3.92 26.69
CA ALA A 156 -1.80 4.23 26.75
C ALA A 156 -2.57 3.20 27.60
N ASP A 157 -2.28 1.90 27.45
CA ASP A 157 -2.86 0.82 28.25
C ASP A 157 -2.58 1.02 29.74
N THR A 158 -1.33 1.34 30.10
CA THR A 158 -0.94 1.61 31.48
C THR A 158 -1.68 2.81 32.06
N ILE A 159 -1.84 3.89 31.28
CA ILE A 159 -2.61 5.08 31.70
C ILE A 159 -4.07 4.70 31.96
N GLU A 160 -4.70 3.92 31.08
CA GLU A 160 -6.09 3.49 31.26
C GLU A 160 -6.25 2.60 32.50
N GLU A 161 -5.35 1.63 32.70
CA GLU A 161 -5.35 0.75 33.87
C GLU A 161 -5.22 1.55 35.17
N LEU A 162 -4.30 2.51 35.23
CA LEU A 162 -4.11 3.38 36.39
C LEU A 162 -5.32 4.29 36.61
N SER A 163 -5.89 4.87 35.56
CA SER A 163 -7.12 5.69 35.66
C SER A 163 -8.29 4.87 36.20
N ALA A 164 -8.40 3.59 35.84
CA ALA A 164 -9.47 2.71 36.31
C ALA A 164 -9.39 2.33 37.80
N THR A 165 -8.26 2.60 38.46
CA THR A 165 -8.07 2.26 39.89
C THR A 165 -8.92 3.10 40.85
N ASP A 166 -9.31 4.31 40.45
CA ASP A 166 -10.17 5.21 41.23
C ASP A 166 -11.22 5.86 40.31
N PRO A 167 -12.53 5.63 40.53
CA PRO A 167 -13.59 6.21 39.70
C PRO A 167 -13.65 7.73 39.63
N ARG A 168 -12.84 8.42 40.45
CA ARG A 168 -12.72 9.89 40.45
C ARG A 168 -11.65 10.41 39.50
N ILE A 169 -10.80 9.53 38.95
CA ILE A 169 -9.79 9.86 37.93
C ILE A 169 -10.42 9.57 36.57
N SER A 170 -10.39 10.56 35.66
CA SER A 170 -11.03 10.45 34.36
C SER A 170 -10.07 10.81 33.23
N VAL A 171 -9.06 9.97 32.99
CA VAL A 171 -8.13 10.12 31.86
C VAL A 171 -8.45 9.07 30.79
N SER A 172 -8.88 9.53 29.62
CA SER A 172 -9.15 8.68 28.46
C SER A 172 -7.99 8.70 27.48
N VAL A 173 -7.61 7.52 26.96
CA VAL A 173 -6.59 7.34 25.90
C VAL A 173 -7.19 6.84 24.59
N ARG A 174 -8.52 6.79 24.50
CA ARG A 174 -9.23 6.11 23.40
C ARG A 174 -8.87 6.66 22.02
N ASN A 175 -8.71 7.97 21.90
CA ASN A 175 -8.45 8.62 20.61
C ASN A 175 -7.05 8.25 20.12
N VAL A 176 -6.05 8.45 20.99
CA VAL A 176 -4.65 8.14 20.69
C VAL A 176 -4.45 6.66 20.40
N ARG A 177 -5.15 5.74 21.09
CA ARG A 177 -5.12 4.31 20.74
C ARG A 177 -5.62 4.05 19.32
N GLY A 178 -6.76 4.62 18.93
CA GLY A 178 -7.29 4.44 17.58
C GLY A 178 -6.35 4.94 16.49
N GLU A 179 -5.59 6.01 16.77
CA GLU A 179 -4.52 6.50 15.89
C GLU A 179 -3.32 5.56 15.84
N LEU A 180 -2.90 5.01 16.98
CA LEU A 180 -1.77 4.09 17.04
C LEU A 180 -2.07 2.75 16.36
N ASP A 181 -3.31 2.27 16.44
CA ASP A 181 -3.74 1.00 15.82
C ASP A 181 -3.50 0.98 14.29
N ARG A 182 -3.52 2.14 13.62
CA ARG A 182 -3.27 2.21 12.17
C ARG A 182 -1.85 1.80 11.78
N PHE A 183 -0.88 1.87 12.69
CA PHE A 183 0.50 1.50 12.43
C PHE A 183 0.73 -0.01 12.59
N ASP A 184 -0.30 -0.78 12.96
CA ASP A 184 -0.26 -2.22 13.25
C ASP A 184 -0.92 -3.05 12.13
N SER A 185 -0.68 -2.68 10.86
CA SER A 185 -1.23 -3.40 9.71
C SER A 185 -0.54 -4.75 9.48
N PRO A 186 -1.20 -5.73 8.83
CA PRO A 186 -0.60 -7.05 8.61
C PRO A 186 0.77 -7.03 7.91
N ILE A 187 0.97 -6.16 6.92
CA ILE A 187 2.25 -6.03 6.20
C ILE A 187 3.36 -5.52 7.13
N ARG A 188 3.03 -4.58 8.01
CA ARG A 188 3.99 -4.04 8.99
C ARG A 188 4.34 -5.06 10.06
N GLN A 189 3.37 -5.88 10.49
CA GLN A 189 3.62 -7.01 11.39
C GLN A 189 4.59 -8.00 10.77
N GLU A 190 4.37 -8.37 9.50
CA GLU A 190 5.22 -9.30 8.77
C GLU A 190 6.67 -8.78 8.68
N ALA A 191 6.84 -7.49 8.38
CA ALA A 191 8.15 -6.83 8.36
C ALA A 191 8.83 -6.79 9.74
N LEU A 192 8.06 -6.59 10.81
CA LEU A 192 8.55 -6.63 12.19
C LEU A 192 8.98 -8.04 12.61
N ASP A 193 8.16 -9.05 12.34
CA ASP A 193 8.44 -10.44 12.66
C ASP A 193 9.69 -10.93 11.92
N ALA A 194 9.83 -10.55 10.64
CA ALA A 194 11.06 -10.80 9.88
C ALA A 194 12.26 -10.09 10.50
N THR A 195 12.11 -8.84 10.96
CA THR A 195 13.19 -8.06 11.61
C THR A 195 13.70 -8.74 12.89
N TYR A 196 12.79 -9.23 13.75
CA TYR A 196 13.14 -9.99 14.95
C TYR A 196 13.67 -11.40 14.67
N GLY A 197 13.53 -11.87 13.43
CA GLY A 197 13.93 -13.21 13.01
C GLY A 197 12.95 -14.30 13.44
N ASP A 198 11.69 -13.94 13.67
CA ASP A 198 10.59 -14.89 13.85
C ASP A 198 10.17 -15.52 12.51
N ALA A 199 10.47 -14.83 11.39
CA ALA A 199 10.45 -15.36 10.04
C ALA A 199 11.84 -15.26 9.38
N ASP A 200 12.17 -16.20 8.49
CA ASP A 200 13.42 -16.16 7.72
C ASP A 200 13.43 -14.98 6.72
N ARG A 201 12.24 -14.63 6.21
CA ARG A 201 12.00 -13.53 5.28
C ARG A 201 10.49 -13.26 5.19
N THR A 202 10.11 -12.04 4.81
CA THR A 202 8.76 -11.73 4.32
C THR A 202 8.53 -12.35 2.95
N GLU A 203 7.26 -12.51 2.60
CA GLU A 203 6.86 -12.59 1.20
C GLU A 203 7.25 -11.31 0.44
N PRO A 204 7.28 -11.33 -0.90
CA PRO A 204 7.56 -10.15 -1.69
C PRO A 204 6.53 -9.05 -1.41
N ILE A 205 7.02 -7.88 -0.98
CA ILE A 205 6.20 -6.69 -0.73
C ILE A 205 6.46 -5.70 -1.85
N LEU A 206 5.43 -5.32 -2.59
CA LEU A 206 5.45 -4.21 -3.54
C LEU A 206 5.17 -2.90 -2.79
N LEU A 207 6.08 -1.95 -2.89
CA LEU A 207 5.95 -0.60 -2.34
C LEU A 207 5.75 0.39 -3.47
N SER A 208 4.61 1.07 -3.49
CA SER A 208 4.29 2.14 -4.45
C SER A 208 4.10 3.47 -3.72
N ALA A 209 4.80 4.51 -4.17
CA ALA A 209 4.72 5.84 -3.58
C ALA A 209 4.42 6.92 -4.61
N ALA A 210 3.55 7.85 -4.23
CA ALA A 210 3.20 9.04 -4.98
C ALA A 210 3.17 10.26 -4.05
N GLU A 211 2.86 11.45 -4.59
CA GLU A 211 2.68 12.64 -3.76
C GLU A 211 1.57 12.38 -2.73
N GLU A 212 1.94 12.49 -1.45
CA GLU A 212 1.06 12.32 -0.29
C GLU A 212 0.41 10.91 -0.17
N ARG A 213 0.92 9.90 -0.88
CA ARG A 213 0.37 8.53 -0.84
C ARG A 213 1.44 7.44 -0.81
N LEU A 214 1.16 6.40 -0.03
CA LEU A 214 1.91 5.15 0.02
C LEU A 214 0.95 3.99 -0.13
N VAL A 215 1.32 3.00 -0.92
CA VAL A 215 0.63 1.71 -1.01
C VAL A 215 1.66 0.61 -0.83
N LEU A 216 1.33 -0.36 0.02
CA LEU A 216 2.07 -1.60 0.20
C LEU A 216 1.17 -2.75 -0.21
N SER A 217 1.71 -3.76 -0.87
CA SER A 217 0.96 -4.99 -1.10
C SER A 217 1.84 -6.22 -1.08
N THR A 218 1.26 -7.32 -0.60
CA THR A 218 1.88 -8.65 -0.57
C THR A 218 0.85 -9.70 -0.95
N LEU A 219 1.33 -10.87 -1.37
CA LEU A 219 0.49 -12.00 -1.72
C LEU A 219 1.10 -13.27 -1.12
N GLU A 220 0.37 -13.89 -0.20
CA GLU A 220 0.80 -15.12 0.48
C GLU A 220 -0.34 -16.15 0.40
N ASP A 221 -0.06 -17.36 -0.12
CA ASP A 221 -1.01 -18.48 -0.13
C ASP A 221 -2.43 -18.14 -0.66
N GLY A 222 -2.51 -17.34 -1.72
CA GLY A 222 -3.77 -16.88 -2.32
C GLY A 222 -4.47 -15.75 -1.56
N THR A 223 -3.87 -15.26 -0.47
CA THR A 223 -4.33 -14.09 0.29
C THR A 223 -3.59 -12.85 -0.16
N TYR A 224 -4.31 -11.93 -0.80
CA TYR A 224 -3.81 -10.62 -1.19
C TYR A 224 -4.01 -9.63 -0.06
N VAL A 225 -2.91 -9.09 0.45
CA VAL A 225 -2.94 -8.03 1.46
C VAL A 225 -2.49 -6.73 0.82
N ARG A 226 -3.25 -5.67 1.05
CA ARG A 226 -2.93 -4.32 0.56
C ARG A 226 -3.13 -3.31 1.67
N GLU A 227 -2.18 -2.41 1.85
CA GLU A 227 -2.28 -1.22 2.70
C GLU A 227 -2.19 0.02 1.80
N GLY A 228 -3.03 1.03 2.06
CA GLY A 228 -2.97 2.34 1.43
C GLY A 228 -3.03 3.46 2.45
N VAL A 229 -2.18 4.48 2.30
CA VAL A 229 -2.07 5.63 3.19
C VAL A 229 -2.21 6.93 2.39
N GLN A 230 -2.97 7.89 2.91
CA GLN A 230 -3.14 9.25 2.36
C GLN A 230 -2.75 10.29 3.42
N PHE A 231 -1.55 10.83 3.32
CA PHE A 231 -0.98 11.73 4.33
C PHE A 231 -1.71 13.08 4.40
N ASP A 232 -2.25 13.56 3.28
CA ASP A 232 -2.98 14.84 3.18
C ASP A 232 -4.36 14.83 3.83
N ARG A 233 -4.86 13.65 4.19
CA ARG A 233 -6.19 13.46 4.78
C ARG A 233 -6.20 13.44 6.29
N PHE A 234 -5.02 13.42 6.90
CA PHE A 234 -4.86 13.48 8.34
C PHE A 234 -4.86 14.93 8.83
N ALA A 235 -5.80 15.29 9.71
CA ALA A 235 -5.99 16.66 10.18
C ALA A 235 -5.94 16.77 11.73
N PRO A 236 -4.74 16.59 12.34
CA PRO A 236 -4.61 16.50 13.80
C PRO A 236 -4.80 17.84 14.53
N ASP A 237 -4.59 18.98 13.85
CA ASP A 237 -4.64 20.32 14.46
C ASP A 237 -6.07 20.87 14.67
N GLU A 238 -7.02 20.39 13.87
CA GLU A 238 -8.43 20.77 13.93
C GLU A 238 -9.31 19.52 13.99
N PRO A 239 -9.24 18.71 15.08
CA PRO A 239 -9.94 17.44 15.15
C PRO A 239 -11.46 17.68 15.17
N GLY A 240 -12.10 17.22 14.10
CA GLY A 240 -13.54 17.17 13.94
C GLY A 240 -14.12 16.05 14.80
N THR A 241 -15.44 15.93 14.76
CA THR A 241 -16.14 14.81 15.37
C THR A 241 -17.23 14.36 14.42
N PHE A 242 -17.41 13.05 14.28
CA PHE A 242 -18.61 12.54 13.65
C PHE A 242 -19.83 12.85 14.52
N ASP A 243 -20.88 13.40 13.92
CA ASP A 243 -22.11 13.79 14.64
C ASP A 243 -22.89 12.56 15.16
N GLY A 244 -22.57 11.38 14.63
CA GLY A 244 -23.01 10.08 15.13
C GLY A 244 -22.79 8.95 14.13
N LEU A 245 -23.13 7.72 14.53
CA LEU A 245 -22.96 6.52 13.70
C LEU A 245 -23.69 6.59 12.34
N THR A 246 -24.77 7.37 12.24
CA THR A 246 -25.52 7.53 10.98
C THR A 246 -24.70 8.20 9.88
N GLU A 247 -23.74 9.06 10.24
CA GLU A 247 -22.86 9.70 9.25
C GLU A 247 -21.91 8.69 8.60
N LEU A 248 -21.46 7.69 9.36
CA LEU A 248 -20.67 6.58 8.83
C LEU A 248 -21.52 5.59 8.03
N ASP A 249 -22.78 5.37 8.41
CA ASP A 249 -23.72 4.55 7.64
C ASP A 249 -23.97 5.14 6.23
N ASP A 250 -23.93 6.47 6.09
CA ASP A 250 -24.04 7.14 4.80
C ASP A 250 -22.68 7.20 4.07
N ARG A 251 -21.58 7.47 4.80
CA ARG A 251 -20.24 7.65 4.21
C ARG A 251 -19.60 6.34 3.74
N GLY A 252 -19.74 5.25 4.48
CA GLY A 252 -19.14 3.96 4.14
C GLY A 252 -19.54 3.44 2.76
N PRO A 253 -20.84 3.41 2.39
CA PRO A 253 -21.29 3.04 1.05
C PRO A 253 -20.77 3.94 -0.07
N GLU A 254 -20.44 5.21 0.21
CA GLU A 254 -19.82 6.11 -0.77
C GLU A 254 -18.33 5.77 -0.98
N LEU A 255 -17.62 5.43 0.09
CA LEU A 255 -16.21 5.06 0.05
C LEU A 255 -16.00 3.68 -0.59
N TYR A 256 -16.83 2.70 -0.25
CA TYR A 256 -16.68 1.31 -0.69
C TYR A 256 -17.94 0.70 -1.30
N PRO A 257 -18.46 1.21 -2.42
CA PRO A 257 -19.67 0.67 -3.05
C PRO A 257 -19.59 -0.85 -3.31
N TRP A 258 -18.41 -1.33 -3.72
CA TRP A 258 -18.16 -2.74 -4.05
C TRP A 258 -18.23 -3.69 -2.85
N ILE A 259 -17.82 -3.21 -1.67
CA ILE A 259 -17.92 -3.95 -0.40
C ILE A 259 -19.37 -3.95 0.08
N TYR A 260 -20.00 -2.77 0.14
CA TYR A 260 -21.36 -2.60 0.65
C TYR A 260 -22.42 -3.34 -0.18
N ALA A 261 -22.15 -3.61 -1.46
CA ALA A 261 -22.99 -4.47 -2.29
C ALA A 261 -23.17 -5.89 -1.73
N ASN A 262 -22.20 -6.41 -0.97
CA ASN A 262 -22.19 -7.78 -0.44
C ASN A 262 -21.72 -7.85 1.02
N LEU A 263 -21.92 -6.78 1.80
CA LEU A 263 -21.47 -6.70 3.19
C LEU A 263 -22.18 -7.73 4.08
N PHE A 264 -21.41 -8.45 4.90
CA PHE A 264 -21.93 -9.40 5.88
C PHE A 264 -22.01 -8.79 7.27
N GLU A 265 -20.90 -8.17 7.68
CA GLU A 265 -20.72 -7.62 9.01
C GLU A 265 -19.91 -6.33 8.90
N PHE A 266 -20.23 -5.37 9.78
CA PHE A 266 -19.41 -4.16 9.93
C PHE A 266 -19.19 -3.87 11.41
N GLY A 267 -18.01 -3.35 11.71
CA GLY A 267 -17.59 -2.94 13.04
C GLY A 267 -17.06 -1.50 12.99
N ILE A 268 -17.24 -0.79 14.10
CA ILE A 268 -16.72 0.56 14.29
C ILE A 268 -15.87 0.56 15.55
N SER A 269 -14.67 1.13 15.43
CA SER A 269 -13.68 1.33 16.48
C SER A 269 -13.11 2.76 16.36
N GLY A 270 -12.34 3.21 17.36
CA GLY A 270 -11.94 4.63 17.45
C GLY A 270 -13.08 5.54 17.93
N TYR A 271 -12.72 6.68 18.51
CA TYR A 271 -13.67 7.66 19.04
C TYR A 271 -13.17 9.10 18.79
N ASP A 272 -14.13 10.02 18.69
CA ASP A 272 -13.97 11.44 18.37
C ASP A 272 -13.53 11.72 16.93
N TRP A 273 -12.23 11.71 16.64
CA TRP A 273 -11.69 12.36 15.44
C TRP A 273 -11.01 11.43 14.43
N LEU A 274 -10.67 10.20 14.82
CA LEU A 274 -10.26 9.14 13.90
C LEU A 274 -11.11 7.89 14.18
N ILE A 275 -11.77 7.37 13.14
CA ILE A 275 -12.67 6.24 13.25
C ILE A 275 -12.15 5.07 12.42
N GLY A 276 -12.00 3.91 13.07
CA GLY A 276 -11.74 2.64 12.43
C GLY A 276 -13.05 1.96 11.99
N LEU A 277 -13.15 1.63 10.71
CA LEU A 277 -14.27 0.94 10.08
C LEU A 277 -13.80 -0.43 9.58
N SER A 278 -14.28 -1.50 10.21
CA SER A 278 -14.03 -2.89 9.78
C SER A 278 -15.22 -3.39 8.96
N LEU A 279 -14.96 -3.97 7.79
CA LEU A 279 -15.97 -4.45 6.85
C LEU A 279 -15.63 -5.89 6.41
N ASP A 280 -16.52 -6.82 6.70
CA ASP A 280 -16.40 -8.22 6.28
C ASP A 280 -17.34 -8.52 5.12
N HIS A 281 -16.82 -9.15 4.07
CA HIS A 281 -17.54 -9.41 2.83
C HIS A 281 -17.05 -10.73 2.18
N PRO A 282 -17.74 -11.29 1.15
CA PRO A 282 -17.39 -12.61 0.62
C PRO A 282 -15.99 -12.75 0.01
N ARG A 283 -15.31 -11.63 -0.22
CA ARG A 283 -13.98 -11.57 -0.82
C ARG A 283 -12.86 -11.34 0.21
N GLY A 284 -13.20 -11.15 1.49
CA GLY A 284 -12.24 -10.93 2.56
C GLY A 284 -12.70 -9.88 3.58
N GLN A 285 -11.72 -9.24 4.21
CA GLN A 285 -11.90 -8.21 5.22
C GLN A 285 -11.21 -6.91 4.81
N SER A 286 -11.80 -5.78 5.19
CA SER A 286 -11.24 -4.45 5.02
C SER A 286 -11.28 -3.69 6.33
N MET A 287 -10.23 -2.92 6.63
CA MET A 287 -10.16 -2.01 7.77
C MET A 287 -9.74 -0.63 7.26
N SER A 288 -10.47 0.41 7.65
CA SER A 288 -10.21 1.78 7.21
C SER A 288 -10.21 2.73 8.39
N TYR A 289 -9.27 3.66 8.43
CA TYR A 289 -9.19 4.74 9.41
C TYR A 289 -9.58 6.05 8.73
N ILE A 290 -10.70 6.63 9.18
CA ILE A 290 -11.33 7.80 8.58
C ILE A 290 -11.20 8.97 9.55
N ASP A 291 -10.63 10.06 9.07
CA ASP A 291 -10.51 11.31 9.83
C ASP A 291 -11.85 12.04 9.83
N ALA A 292 -12.30 12.47 11.01
CA ALA A 292 -13.62 13.09 11.21
C ALA A 292 -13.70 14.52 10.67
N THR A 293 -12.57 15.19 10.50
CA THR A 293 -12.50 16.54 9.93
C THR A 293 -12.64 16.49 8.42
N THR A 294 -11.88 15.60 7.78
CA THR A 294 -11.87 15.46 6.32
C THR A 294 -12.96 14.53 5.81
N GLN A 295 -13.46 13.63 6.66
CA GLN A 295 -14.35 12.52 6.32
C GLN A 295 -13.78 11.60 5.24
N ASP A 296 -12.46 11.59 5.13
CA ASP A 296 -11.71 10.84 4.14
C ASP A 296 -10.84 9.77 4.82
N VAL A 297 -10.51 8.74 4.05
CA VAL A 297 -9.64 7.64 4.49
C VAL A 297 -8.21 8.16 4.62
N VAL A 298 -7.66 8.07 5.82
CA VAL A 298 -6.24 8.36 6.10
C VAL A 298 -5.39 7.14 5.84
N MET A 299 -5.88 5.96 6.24
CA MET A 299 -5.20 4.69 6.02
C MET A 299 -6.25 3.60 5.89
N GLU A 300 -6.00 2.62 5.06
CA GLU A 300 -6.79 1.41 4.96
C GLU A 300 -5.91 0.22 4.71
N TYR A 301 -6.38 -0.97 5.10
CA TYR A 301 -5.80 -2.21 4.65
C TYR A 301 -6.88 -3.26 4.39
N HIS A 302 -6.59 -4.14 3.44
CA HIS A 302 -7.48 -5.19 2.98
C HIS A 302 -6.76 -6.53 3.06
N THR A 303 -7.48 -7.58 3.43
CA THR A 303 -7.02 -8.97 3.39
C THR A 303 -8.04 -9.76 2.59
N LEU A 304 -7.69 -10.10 1.35
CA LEU A 304 -8.62 -10.53 0.32
C LEU A 304 -8.22 -11.89 -0.27
N ASP A 305 -9.21 -12.71 -0.60
CA ASP A 305 -9.00 -13.90 -1.42
C ASP A 305 -8.78 -13.45 -2.87
N VAL A 306 -7.57 -13.61 -3.38
CA VAL A 306 -7.15 -13.10 -4.70
C VAL A 306 -7.99 -13.70 -5.82
N GLU A 307 -8.42 -14.96 -5.71
CA GLU A 307 -9.20 -15.65 -6.74
C GLU A 307 -10.64 -15.14 -6.83
N SER A 308 -11.12 -14.50 -5.76
CA SER A 308 -12.48 -13.95 -5.68
C SER A 308 -12.60 -12.53 -6.23
N LEU A 309 -11.47 -11.90 -6.56
CA LEU A 309 -11.41 -10.51 -7.01
C LEU A 309 -11.86 -10.38 -8.47
N PRO A 310 -12.63 -9.31 -8.80
CA PRO A 310 -12.98 -9.03 -10.17
C PRO A 310 -11.71 -8.73 -10.98
N THR A 311 -11.61 -9.34 -12.16
CA THR A 311 -10.47 -9.18 -13.07
C THR A 311 -10.91 -8.65 -14.42
N THR A 312 -9.97 -8.04 -15.14
CA THR A 312 -10.14 -7.61 -16.52
C THR A 312 -10.34 -8.79 -17.47
N SER A 313 -10.72 -8.49 -18.72
CA SER A 313 -10.65 -9.47 -19.79
C SER A 313 -9.22 -9.99 -19.98
N THR A 314 -9.11 -11.28 -20.28
CA THR A 314 -7.82 -11.94 -20.56
C THR A 314 -7.22 -11.44 -21.86
N VAL A 315 -5.93 -11.12 -21.82
CA VAL A 315 -5.07 -10.86 -22.97
C VAL A 315 -4.11 -12.04 -23.14
N SER A 316 -3.73 -12.36 -24.39
CA SER A 316 -2.82 -13.47 -24.65
C SER A 316 -1.81 -13.18 -25.75
N ARG A 317 -0.66 -13.83 -25.66
CA ARG A 317 0.41 -13.77 -26.65
C ARG A 317 1.07 -15.14 -26.78
N THR A 318 1.33 -15.53 -28.02
CA THR A 318 1.97 -16.82 -28.34
C THR A 318 3.21 -16.57 -29.20
N ASN A 319 4.32 -17.23 -28.86
CA ASN A 319 5.48 -17.39 -29.73
C ASN A 319 5.60 -18.85 -30.22
N GLU A 320 6.75 -19.27 -30.74
CA GLU A 320 6.93 -20.64 -31.25
C GLU A 320 6.90 -21.73 -30.16
N ASN A 321 7.18 -21.38 -28.89
CA ASN A 321 7.40 -22.33 -27.81
C ASN A 321 6.49 -22.11 -26.58
N VAL A 322 5.90 -20.92 -26.42
CA VAL A 322 5.17 -20.52 -25.21
C VAL A 322 3.95 -19.67 -25.57
N THR A 323 2.82 -19.98 -24.94
CA THR A 323 1.64 -19.11 -24.86
C THR A 323 1.53 -18.56 -23.45
N ILE A 324 1.47 -17.22 -23.34
CA ILE A 324 1.13 -16.52 -22.09
C ILE A 324 -0.27 -15.92 -22.20
N SER A 325 -1.09 -16.16 -21.18
CA SER A 325 -2.39 -15.53 -20.99
C SER A 325 -2.39 -14.79 -19.66
N SER A 326 -3.01 -13.62 -19.60
CA SER A 326 -3.04 -12.82 -18.36
C SER A 326 -4.30 -11.97 -18.25
N ASN A 327 -4.78 -11.78 -17.03
CA ASN A 327 -5.79 -10.78 -16.66
C ASN A 327 -5.42 -10.17 -15.31
N ARG A 328 -6.01 -9.00 -15.02
CA ARG A 328 -5.56 -8.15 -13.92
C ARG A 328 -6.72 -7.76 -13.01
N VAL A 329 -6.47 -7.71 -11.71
CA VAL A 329 -7.32 -6.96 -10.78
C VAL A 329 -7.05 -5.47 -10.96
N THR A 330 -8.11 -4.67 -11.14
CA THR A 330 -8.00 -3.24 -11.49
C THR A 330 -7.29 -2.41 -10.41
N ASP A 331 -6.89 -1.18 -10.75
CA ASP A 331 -6.46 -0.16 -9.79
C ASP A 331 -5.22 -0.55 -8.99
N GLY A 332 -4.21 -1.07 -9.69
CA GLY A 332 -2.97 -1.54 -9.07
C GLY A 332 -3.12 -2.85 -8.28
N GLY A 333 -4.09 -3.69 -8.64
CA GLY A 333 -4.22 -5.05 -8.11
C GLY A 333 -3.31 -6.07 -8.82
N PRO A 334 -3.24 -7.31 -8.29
CA PRO A 334 -2.41 -8.38 -8.83
C PRO A 334 -2.80 -8.79 -10.26
N VAL A 335 -1.85 -9.42 -10.96
CA VAL A 335 -2.05 -10.00 -12.29
C VAL A 335 -2.02 -11.51 -12.17
N TRP A 336 -3.05 -12.17 -12.70
CA TRP A 336 -3.05 -13.61 -12.92
C TRP A 336 -2.43 -13.92 -14.26
N VAL A 337 -1.62 -14.98 -14.30
CA VAL A 337 -0.86 -15.42 -15.45
C VAL A 337 -1.01 -16.92 -15.61
N GLU A 338 -1.18 -17.37 -16.85
CA GLU A 338 -1.17 -18.77 -17.25
C GLU A 338 -0.17 -18.96 -18.39
N VAL A 339 0.63 -20.02 -18.31
CA VAL A 339 1.66 -20.37 -19.29
C VAL A 339 1.44 -21.78 -19.79
N THR A 340 1.31 -21.92 -21.12
CA THR A 340 1.00 -23.20 -21.79
C THR A 340 1.83 -23.43 -23.04
N ASP A 341 2.03 -24.71 -23.38
CA ASP A 341 2.63 -25.13 -24.65
C ASP A 341 1.67 -24.78 -25.80
N PRO A 342 2.13 -24.09 -26.86
CA PRO A 342 1.26 -23.62 -27.93
C PRO A 342 0.67 -24.73 -28.82
N ASP A 343 1.30 -25.91 -28.87
CA ASP A 343 0.90 -27.04 -29.70
C ASP A 343 -0.04 -27.99 -28.96
N SER A 344 0.26 -28.32 -27.69
CA SER A 344 -0.53 -29.25 -26.88
C SER A 344 -1.56 -28.56 -25.99
N GLY A 345 -1.31 -27.31 -25.58
CA GLY A 345 -2.07 -26.61 -24.55
C GLY A 345 -1.81 -27.13 -23.14
N ASP A 346 -0.78 -27.95 -22.94
CA ASP A 346 -0.39 -28.44 -21.62
C ASP A 346 0.24 -27.31 -20.78
N PRO A 347 0.04 -27.28 -19.45
CA PRO A 347 0.67 -26.30 -18.59
C PRO A 347 2.19 -26.42 -18.59
N MET A 348 2.88 -25.28 -18.43
CA MET A 348 4.33 -25.21 -18.41
C MET A 348 4.86 -24.63 -17.09
N ASP A 349 5.97 -25.20 -16.61
CA ASP A 349 6.76 -24.60 -15.54
C ASP A 349 7.41 -23.30 -16.06
N ALA A 350 7.13 -22.18 -15.42
CA ALA A 350 7.62 -20.87 -15.83
C ALA A 350 7.96 -19.98 -14.63
N SER A 351 8.94 -19.11 -14.83
CA SER A 351 9.25 -17.98 -13.93
C SER A 351 8.61 -16.71 -14.48
N ILE A 352 7.70 -16.12 -13.72
CA ILE A 352 6.90 -14.95 -14.10
C ILE A 352 7.46 -13.71 -13.42
N SER A 353 7.67 -12.63 -14.16
CA SER A 353 8.06 -11.33 -13.60
C SER A 353 7.21 -10.19 -14.19
N VAL A 354 7.00 -9.15 -13.39
CA VAL A 354 6.35 -7.90 -13.80
C VAL A 354 7.40 -6.80 -13.79
N GLU A 355 7.54 -6.05 -14.88
CA GLU A 355 8.55 -4.97 -15.03
C GLU A 355 9.99 -5.42 -14.73
N GLY A 356 10.28 -6.72 -14.90
CA GLY A 356 11.58 -7.31 -14.56
C GLY A 356 11.92 -7.28 -13.06
N GLN A 357 10.92 -7.07 -12.20
CA GLN A 357 11.01 -7.15 -10.74
C GLN A 357 10.94 -8.62 -10.28
N HIS A 358 10.69 -8.84 -8.99
CA HIS A 358 10.66 -10.16 -8.34
C HIS A 358 9.95 -11.24 -9.19
N SER A 359 10.59 -12.40 -9.34
CA SER A 359 10.05 -13.50 -10.13
C SER A 359 9.30 -14.50 -9.25
N VAL A 360 8.13 -14.94 -9.70
CA VAL A 360 7.30 -15.96 -9.06
C VAL A 360 7.17 -17.16 -9.99
N GLU A 361 7.34 -18.36 -9.44
CA GLU A 361 7.20 -19.59 -10.22
C GLU A 361 5.73 -19.98 -10.36
N THR A 362 5.37 -20.56 -11.50
CA THR A 362 4.03 -21.14 -11.71
C THR A 362 3.81 -22.39 -10.86
N ASP A 363 2.56 -22.67 -10.57
CA ASP A 363 2.13 -23.93 -9.96
C ASP A 363 2.05 -25.09 -10.96
N GLU A 364 1.55 -26.25 -10.50
CA GLU A 364 1.41 -27.47 -11.31
C GLU A 364 0.43 -27.31 -12.50
N ASP A 365 -0.44 -26.29 -12.45
CA ASP A 365 -1.39 -25.95 -13.50
C ASP A 365 -0.82 -24.88 -14.45
N GLY A 366 0.45 -24.50 -14.30
CA GLY A 366 1.12 -23.50 -15.13
C GLY A 366 0.62 -22.08 -14.87
N THR A 367 0.05 -21.83 -13.69
CA THR A 367 -0.52 -20.53 -13.32
C THR A 367 0.23 -19.85 -12.19
N ALA A 368 0.15 -18.52 -12.13
CA ALA A 368 0.70 -17.72 -11.04
C ALA A 368 -0.09 -16.43 -10.86
N TRP A 369 -0.12 -15.94 -9.62
CA TRP A 369 -0.51 -14.57 -9.30
C TRP A 369 0.74 -13.76 -8.97
N VAL A 370 0.86 -12.57 -9.54
CA VAL A 370 2.01 -11.67 -9.34
C VAL A 370 1.56 -10.26 -8.99
N LEU A 371 2.30 -9.62 -8.08
CA LEU A 371 2.09 -8.22 -7.72
C LEU A 371 2.44 -7.32 -8.90
N ALA A 372 1.68 -6.24 -9.08
CA ALA A 372 1.91 -5.29 -10.15
C ALA A 372 1.57 -3.86 -9.68
N PRO A 373 2.40 -2.85 -10.01
CA PRO A 373 2.08 -1.45 -9.73
C PRO A 373 0.94 -0.97 -10.63
N GLU A 374 0.26 0.10 -10.21
CA GLU A 374 -0.80 0.73 -10.99
C GLU A 374 -0.28 1.21 -12.35
N GLY A 375 -1.13 1.14 -13.39
CA GLY A 375 -0.73 1.45 -14.76
C GLY A 375 -0.50 0.23 -15.64
N ASP A 376 -0.28 0.45 -16.94
CA ASP A 376 0.08 -0.63 -17.86
C ASP A 376 1.41 -1.27 -17.44
N VAL A 377 1.46 -2.61 -17.41
CA VAL A 377 2.65 -3.37 -17.02
C VAL A 377 3.02 -4.42 -18.06
N ASP A 378 4.32 -4.64 -18.25
CA ASP A 378 4.88 -5.73 -19.04
C ASP A 378 5.12 -6.96 -18.14
N VAL A 379 4.38 -8.03 -18.44
CA VAL A 379 4.50 -9.33 -17.79
C VAL A 379 5.35 -10.23 -18.67
N THR A 380 6.38 -10.85 -18.10
CA THR A 380 7.30 -11.74 -18.81
C THR A 380 7.30 -13.13 -18.18
N ALA A 381 7.03 -14.15 -19.00
CA ALA A 381 7.19 -15.55 -18.65
C ALA A 381 8.48 -16.11 -19.26
N THR A 382 9.28 -16.75 -18.42
CA THR A 382 10.53 -17.42 -18.80
C THR A 382 10.41 -18.91 -18.52
N THR A 383 10.57 -19.74 -19.54
CA THR A 383 10.62 -21.21 -19.44
C THR A 383 11.99 -21.72 -19.90
N ASP A 384 12.24 -23.03 -19.72
CA ASP A 384 13.43 -23.68 -20.29
C ASP A 384 13.49 -23.60 -21.84
N GLU A 385 12.34 -23.36 -22.49
CA GLU A 385 12.18 -23.40 -23.95
C GLU A 385 12.16 -22.00 -24.58
N GLY A 386 11.92 -20.95 -23.79
CA GLY A 386 11.97 -19.57 -24.29
C GLY A 386 11.37 -18.53 -23.34
N GLU A 387 11.29 -17.31 -23.84
CA GLU A 387 10.75 -16.15 -23.11
C GLU A 387 9.64 -15.50 -23.96
N VAL A 388 8.56 -15.07 -23.30
CA VAL A 388 7.48 -14.31 -23.93
C VAL A 388 7.01 -13.21 -22.98
N SER A 389 6.81 -12.01 -23.51
CA SER A 389 6.28 -10.88 -22.74
C SER A 389 4.96 -10.37 -23.31
N ILE A 390 4.05 -9.94 -22.46
CA ILE A 390 2.76 -9.34 -22.83
C ILE A 390 2.51 -8.09 -21.99
N THR A 391 2.00 -7.03 -22.62
CA THR A 391 1.56 -5.84 -21.90
C THR A 391 0.13 -6.05 -21.42
N VAL A 392 -0.07 -5.99 -20.10
CA VAL A 392 -1.37 -6.08 -19.44
C VAL A 392 -1.78 -4.67 -19.03
N ARG A 393 -2.96 -4.24 -19.49
CA ARG A 393 -3.43 -2.87 -19.27
C ARG A 393 -4.21 -2.73 -17.98
N ASP A 394 -4.04 -1.59 -17.32
CA ASP A 394 -4.90 -1.18 -16.21
C ASP A 394 -6.07 -0.36 -16.76
N PRO A 395 -7.33 -0.81 -16.62
CA PRO A 395 -8.48 -0.12 -17.22
C PRO A 395 -8.72 1.29 -16.67
N SER A 396 -8.14 1.66 -15.54
CA SER A 396 -8.23 2.99 -14.94
C SER A 396 -7.16 3.99 -15.42
N SER A 397 -6.25 3.59 -16.33
CA SER A 397 -5.17 4.41 -16.89
C SER A 397 -5.49 5.19 -18.16
#